data_AF-A0A6A2XJX8-F1
#
_entry.id   AF-A0A6A2XJX8-F1
#
_cell.length_a   1.000
_cell.length_b   1.000
_cell.length_c   1.000
_cell.angle_alpha   90.00
_cell.angle_beta   90.00
_cell.angle_gamma   90.00
#
_symmetry.space_group_name_H-M   'P 1'
#
loop_
_entity.id
_entity.type
_entity.pdbx_description
1 polymer ?
#
loop_
_entity_poly.entity_id
_entity_poly.type
_entity_poly.pdbx_seq_one_letter_code
_entity_poly.pdbx_strand_id
1 'polypeptide(L)'
;MRRTVKKEKQTDKGTTAAEPVRTKVAGVARGESADLESSQLNREDDAENRKVLRSRYLAVMTKINDARDEISSVDSNKFNIIIHEVDSLYQQVSMPRE
;
A
#
# COMPACT_ATOMS: atom_id res chain seq x y z
N MET A 1 -6.57 40.57 49.68
CA MET A 1 -7.66 40.61 48.67
C MET A 1 -8.40 39.27 48.71
N ARG A 2 -9.72 39.29 48.93
CA ARG A 2 -10.59 38.10 49.14
C ARG A 2 -10.88 37.39 47.81
N ARG A 3 -10.92 36.05 47.79
CA ARG A 3 -11.43 35.24 46.66
C ARG A 3 -12.95 35.11 46.75
N THR A 4 -13.65 35.24 45.64
CA THR A 4 -15.03 34.75 45.48
C THR A 4 -15.20 34.10 44.11
N VAL A 5 -15.81 32.91 44.13
CA VAL A 5 -16.18 32.06 43.00
C VAL A 5 -17.56 32.46 42.47
N LYS A 6 -17.82 32.28 41.17
CA LYS A 6 -19.18 32.17 40.63
C LYS A 6 -19.37 30.81 39.98
N LYS A 7 -20.31 30.06 40.54
CA LYS A 7 -20.93 28.84 40.04
C LYS A 7 -22.22 29.25 39.34
N GLU A 8 -22.51 28.73 38.15
CA GLU A 8 -23.87 28.75 37.62
C GLU A 8 -24.21 27.44 36.88
N LYS A 9 -25.36 26.87 37.27
CA LYS A 9 -26.13 25.75 36.71
C LYS A 9 -27.05 26.33 35.62
N GLN A 10 -27.38 25.66 34.51
CA GLN A 10 -28.49 24.69 34.35
C GLN A 10 -28.48 24.22 32.88
N THR A 11 -28.48 22.92 32.57
CA THR A 11 -29.62 22.08 32.12
C THR A 11 -30.48 22.64 30.99
N ASP A 12 -30.48 21.97 29.83
CA ASP A 12 -31.73 21.48 29.23
C ASP A 12 -31.53 20.23 28.37
N LYS A 13 -32.54 19.37 28.41
CA LYS A 13 -32.65 18.04 27.82
C LYS A 13 -33.37 18.12 26.47
N GLY A 14 -32.86 17.39 25.47
CA GLY A 14 -33.63 16.98 24.28
C GLY A 14 -32.95 15.76 23.68
N THR A 15 -33.44 14.54 23.95
CA THR A 15 -34.29 13.74 23.04
C THR A 15 -33.62 13.55 21.67
N THR A 16 -33.31 12.36 21.17
CA THR A 16 -33.74 10.99 21.46
C THR A 16 -32.80 10.12 20.61
N ALA A 17 -32.30 9.03 21.19
CA ALA A 17 -31.63 7.98 20.44
C ALA A 17 -32.56 7.44 19.36
N ALA A 18 -32.15 7.51 18.09
CA ALA A 18 -32.76 6.76 17.00
C ALA A 18 -31.62 6.06 16.26
N GLU A 19 -31.49 4.78 16.56
CA GLU A 19 -30.59 3.85 15.86
C GLU A 19 -30.92 3.81 14.37
N PRO A 20 -29.93 3.71 13.46
CA PRO A 20 -30.20 3.24 12.11
C PRO A 20 -30.43 1.73 12.18
N VAL A 21 -31.70 1.31 12.26
CA VAL A 21 -32.12 -0.08 12.10
C VAL A 21 -31.83 -0.50 10.65
N ARG A 22 -30.62 -1.02 10.42
CA ARG A 22 -30.29 -1.65 9.14
C ARG A 22 -30.93 -3.04 9.13
N THR A 23 -32.05 -3.13 8.43
CA THR A 23 -32.74 -4.38 8.11
C THR A 23 -31.77 -5.39 7.52
N LYS A 24 -31.54 -6.44 8.28
CA LYS A 24 -30.85 -7.67 7.89
C LYS A 24 -31.71 -8.45 6.90
N VAL A 25 -31.40 -8.31 5.61
CA VAL A 25 -31.91 -9.21 4.57
C VAL A 25 -30.95 -10.40 4.52
N ALA A 26 -31.40 -11.54 5.05
CA ALA A 26 -30.75 -12.82 4.93
C ALA A 26 -30.84 -13.28 3.46
N GLY A 27 -29.81 -12.94 2.68
CA GLY A 27 -29.60 -13.47 1.34
C GLY A 27 -28.82 -14.77 1.42
N VAL A 28 -29.55 -15.89 1.26
CA VAL A 28 -29.14 -17.18 0.66
C VAL A 28 -27.64 -17.48 0.71
N ALA A 29 -27.25 -18.42 1.58
CA ALA A 29 -25.94 -19.05 1.58
C ALA A 29 -25.72 -19.79 0.24
N ARG A 30 -25.16 -19.05 -0.73
CA ARG A 30 -24.65 -19.58 -1.99
C ARG A 30 -23.28 -20.17 -1.69
N GLY A 31 -23.17 -21.49 -1.80
CA GLY A 31 -21.90 -22.20 -1.72
C GLY A 31 -20.96 -21.71 -2.82
N GLU A 32 -20.07 -20.78 -2.47
CA GLU A 32 -19.03 -20.23 -3.35
C GLU A 32 -17.91 -19.63 -2.47
N SER A 33 -17.45 -20.37 -1.45
CA SER A 33 -16.45 -19.89 -0.49
C SER A 33 -15.00 -20.21 -0.89
N ALA A 34 -14.78 -21.15 -1.82
CA ALA A 34 -13.42 -21.58 -2.19
C ALA A 34 -12.80 -20.74 -3.31
N ASP A 35 -13.61 -20.20 -4.22
CA ASP A 35 -13.13 -19.48 -5.42
C ASP A 35 -12.74 -18.02 -5.11
N LEU A 36 -13.45 -17.38 -4.17
CA LEU A 36 -13.18 -16.00 -3.75
C LEU A 36 -11.91 -15.88 -2.89
N GLU A 37 -11.63 -16.88 -2.04
CA GLU A 37 -10.39 -16.93 -1.25
C GLU A 37 -9.17 -17.13 -2.15
N SER A 38 -9.23 -18.04 -3.13
CA SER A 38 -8.11 -18.30 -4.05
C SER A 38 -7.78 -17.10 -4.94
N SER A 39 -8.81 -16.40 -5.44
CA SER A 39 -8.63 -15.20 -6.26
C SER A 39 -8.16 -13.99 -5.44
N GLN A 40 -8.54 -13.89 -4.17
CA GLN A 40 -8.05 -12.84 -3.27
C GLN A 40 -6.58 -13.07 -2.87
N LEU A 41 -6.19 -14.30 -2.52
CA LEU A 41 -4.80 -14.65 -2.23
C LEU A 41 -3.87 -14.38 -3.41
N ASN A 42 -4.27 -14.78 -4.63
CA ASN A 42 -3.51 -14.47 -5.85
C ASN A 42 -3.30 -12.96 -6.07
N ARG A 43 -4.28 -12.14 -5.71
CA ARG A 43 -4.22 -10.68 -5.85
C ARG A 43 -3.31 -10.05 -4.80
N GLU A 44 -3.29 -10.60 -3.60
CA GLU A 44 -2.39 -10.22 -2.51
C GLU A 44 -0.95 -10.59 -2.85
N ASP A 45 -0.71 -11.82 -3.29
CA ASP A 45 0.60 -12.31 -3.76
C ASP A 45 1.15 -11.45 -4.92
N ASP A 46 0.31 -11.13 -5.90
CA ASP A 46 0.66 -10.24 -7.00
C ASP A 46 0.96 -8.80 -6.52
N ALA A 47 0.24 -8.31 -5.51
CA ALA A 47 0.54 -7.02 -4.89
C ALA A 47 1.87 -7.01 -4.14
N GLU A 48 2.20 -8.07 -3.41
CA GLU A 48 3.48 -8.24 -2.75
C GLU A 48 4.63 -8.36 -3.75
N ASN A 49 4.47 -9.18 -4.79
CA ASN A 49 5.45 -9.33 -5.87
C ASN A 49 5.75 -7.99 -6.54
N ARG A 50 4.73 -7.17 -6.82
CA ARG A 50 4.94 -5.80 -7.33
C ARG A 50 5.66 -4.88 -6.34
N LYS A 51 5.41 -4.98 -5.04
CA LYS A 51 6.13 -4.20 -4.02
C LYS A 51 7.61 -4.57 -4.01
N VAL A 52 7.90 -5.87 -4.01
CA VAL A 52 9.28 -6.40 -4.08
C VAL A 52 9.97 -5.95 -5.36
N LEU A 53 9.28 -6.01 -6.50
CA LEU A 53 9.82 -5.55 -7.78
C LEU A 53 10.15 -4.05 -7.76
N ARG A 54 9.26 -3.21 -7.23
CA ARG A 54 9.52 -1.77 -7.04
C ARG A 54 10.71 -1.51 -6.12
N SER A 55 10.83 -2.25 -5.03
CA SER A 55 11.97 -2.14 -4.10
C SER A 55 13.29 -2.48 -4.80
N ARG A 56 13.32 -3.54 -5.61
CA ARG A 56 14.50 -3.91 -6.41
C ARG A 56 14.87 -2.83 -7.42
N TYR A 57 13.90 -2.28 -8.14
CA TYR A 57 14.15 -1.14 -9.04
C TYR A 57 14.71 0.07 -8.31
N LEU A 58 14.19 0.39 -7.12
CA LEU A 58 14.69 1.49 -6.31
C LEU A 58 16.15 1.23 -5.88
N ALA A 59 16.49 0.01 -5.49
CA ALA A 59 17.87 -0.36 -5.14
C ALA A 59 18.83 -0.18 -6.33
N VAL A 60 18.42 -0.57 -7.54
CA VAL A 60 19.21 -0.34 -8.76
C VAL A 60 19.38 1.16 -9.03
N MET A 61 18.32 1.95 -8.91
CA MET A 61 18.38 3.41 -9.04
C MET A 61 19.37 4.03 -8.04
N THR A 62 19.32 3.63 -6.77
CA THR A 62 20.27 4.09 -5.76
C THR A 62 21.70 3.68 -6.11
N LYS A 63 21.93 2.43 -6.52
CA LYS A 63 23.23 1.92 -6.96
C LYS A 63 23.80 2.70 -8.14
N ILE A 64 22.96 3.09 -9.10
CA ILE A 64 23.37 3.94 -10.23
C ILE A 64 23.83 5.31 -9.73
N ASN A 65 23.09 5.92 -8.81
CA ASN A 65 23.43 7.23 -8.26
C ASN A 65 24.73 7.18 -7.43
N ASP A 66 24.88 6.16 -6.59
CA ASP A 66 26.04 6.02 -5.70
C ASP A 66 27.33 5.70 -6.48
N ALA A 67 27.24 4.88 -7.53
CA ALA A 67 28.39 4.44 -8.32
C ALA A 67 28.52 5.17 -9.66
N ARG A 68 27.93 6.36 -9.81
CA ARG A 68 27.83 7.09 -11.09
C ARG A 68 29.17 7.25 -11.82
N ASP A 69 30.22 7.63 -11.09
CA ASP A 69 31.54 7.88 -11.67
C ASP A 69 32.18 6.57 -12.16
N GLU A 70 32.03 5.50 -11.39
CA GLU A 70 32.53 4.18 -11.78
C GLU A 70 31.74 3.56 -12.92
N ILE A 71 30.45 3.88 -13.06
CA ILE A 71 29.63 3.47 -14.21
C ILE A 71 30.04 4.23 -15.47
N SER A 72 30.46 5.48 -15.32
CA SER A 72 30.90 6.34 -16.43
C SER A 72 32.32 6.02 -16.91
N SER A 73 33.08 5.24 -16.14
CA SER A 73 34.43 4.80 -16.51
C SER A 73 34.38 3.76 -17.64
N VAL A 74 35.22 3.95 -18.65
CA VAL A 74 35.29 3.11 -19.86
C VAL A 74 35.76 1.68 -19.55
N ASP A 75 36.61 1.52 -18.53
CA ASP A 75 37.17 0.22 -18.15
C ASP A 75 36.23 -0.60 -17.23
N SER A 76 35.12 0.01 -16.80
CA SER A 76 34.26 -0.55 -15.78
C SER A 76 33.12 -1.38 -16.38
N ASN A 77 33.05 -2.65 -15.98
CA ASN A 77 31.92 -3.52 -16.31
C ASN A 77 30.63 -3.18 -15.54
N LYS A 78 30.64 -2.17 -14.66
CA LYS A 78 29.48 -1.82 -13.83
C LYS A 78 28.26 -1.44 -14.67
N PHE A 79 28.48 -0.74 -15.79
CA PHE A 79 27.38 -0.41 -16.71
C PHE A 79 26.69 -1.66 -17.25
N ASN A 80 27.46 -2.64 -17.75
CA ASN A 80 26.92 -3.89 -18.29
C ASN A 80 26.14 -4.66 -17.22
N ILE A 81 26.67 -4.74 -15.99
CA ILE A 81 25.99 -5.40 -14.87
C ILE A 81 24.65 -4.73 -14.57
N ILE A 82 24.61 -3.41 -14.52
CA ILE A 82 23.38 -2.66 -14.22
C ILE A 82 22.34 -2.84 -15.33
N ILE A 83 22.74 -2.78 -16.59
CA ILE A 83 21.80 -2.98 -17.71
C ILE A 83 21.18 -4.38 -17.68
N HIS A 84 21.97 -5.42 -17.42
CA HIS A 84 21.43 -6.77 -17.26
C HIS A 84 20.48 -6.90 -16.06
N GLU A 85 20.79 -6.22 -14.95
CA GLU A 85 19.92 -6.19 -13.77
C GLU A 85 18.59 -5.49 -14.07
N VAL A 86 18.61 -4.35 -14.78
CA VAL A 86 17.42 -3.63 -15.22
C VAL A 86 16.58 -4.47 -16.18
N ASP A 87 17.20 -5.13 -17.15
CA ASP A 87 16.51 -5.98 -18.12
C ASP A 87 15.85 -7.19 -17.45
N SER A 88 16.55 -7.83 -16.52
CA SER A 88 16.00 -8.93 -15.72
C SER A 88 14.78 -8.49 -14.90
N LEU A 89 14.80 -7.28 -14.32
CA LEU A 89 13.65 -6.72 -13.61
C LEU A 89 12.51 -6.38 -14.57
N TYR A 90 12.82 -5.92 -15.77
CA TYR A 90 11.82 -5.52 -16.76
C TYR A 90 11.01 -6.73 -17.24
N GLN A 91 11.67 -7.87 -17.46
CA GLN A 91 11.02 -9.13 -17.80
C GLN A 91 10.04 -9.63 -16.72
N GLN A 92 10.18 -9.17 -15.46
CA GLN A 92 9.29 -9.52 -14.35
C GLN A 92 8.08 -8.58 -14.22
N VAL A 93 8.04 -7.47 -14.94
CA VAL A 93 6.91 -6.52 -14.90
C VAL A 93 5.81 -7.01 -15.84
N SER A 94 4.66 -7.42 -15.29
CA SER A 94 3.43 -7.59 -16.09
C SER A 94 2.69 -6.24 -16.18
N MET A 95 2.20 -5.88 -17.36
CA MET A 95 1.52 -4.60 -17.68
C MET A 95 2.40 -3.35 -17.52
N PRO A 96 3.39 -3.14 -18.41
CA PRO A 96 4.14 -1.89 -18.47
C PRO A 96 3.21 -0.71 -18.75
N ARG A 97 3.48 0.43 -18.10
CA ARG A 97 2.77 1.69 -18.37
C ARG A 97 3.50 2.40 -19.51
N GLU A 98 2.86 2.51 -20.68
CA GLU A 98 3.32 3.34 -21.81
C GLU A 98 2.97 4.82 -21.59
#